data_AF-A0A410TTH8-F1
#
_entry.id   AF-A0A410TTH8-F1
#
_cell.length_a   1.000
_cell.length_b   1.000
_cell.length_c   1.000
_cell.angle_alpha   90.00
_cell.angle_beta   90.00
_cell.angle_gamma   90.00
#
_symmetry.space_group_name_H-M   'P 1'
#
loop_
_entity.id
_entity.type
_entity.pdbx_description
1 polymer ?
#
loop_
_entity_poly.entity_id
_entity_poly.type
_entity_poly.pdbx_seq_one_letter_code
_entity_poly.pdbx_strand_id
1 'polypeptide(L)'
;MKNGQQIEEATKRITAVMDRVGEAVITDRKFLETVSAGLIARGHVLLEDVPGTGKTLTAVALADALDLEFTRIQFTPDLLPSDITGSQIYNEQRGEFQFQRGPVFANIVLADEINRAPPKTQSALLEAMDEGQVTVGGTTYDLPEPFFVIATQNPIEQEGTFRLPEAQRDRFIVKTSIGYPDRGGEIDLITRRASRDTQMPTVEPVVDASQVTTLRQLPERVSIEGPVKEYLVDLARASRKDPRVDVGVSPRGIQRFFEASRARALIGGRDYVTPDDIKAIARPVMTHRLVLTSEAGIKDVNAETIVADLLDSVEVPGAATTAD
;
A
#
# COMPACT_ATOMS: atom_id res chain seq x y z
N MET A 1 -24.60 -16.71 10.50
CA MET A 1 -23.98 -17.98 10.04
C MET A 1 -23.21 -17.83 8.72
N LYS A 2 -23.80 -17.35 7.62
CA LYS A 2 -23.08 -17.23 6.32
C LYS A 2 -21.90 -16.23 6.31
N ASN A 3 -21.98 -15.12 7.06
CA ASN A 3 -20.92 -14.10 7.07
C ASN A 3 -19.64 -14.60 7.78
N GLY A 4 -19.78 -15.19 8.97
CA GLY A 4 -18.62 -15.71 9.73
C GLY A 4 -17.84 -16.80 8.99
N GLN A 5 -18.53 -17.71 8.29
CA GLN A 5 -17.85 -18.74 7.48
C GLN A 5 -17.07 -18.14 6.30
N GLN A 6 -17.60 -17.08 5.68
CA GLN A 6 -16.90 -16.38 4.58
C GLN A 6 -15.69 -15.59 5.08
N ILE A 7 -15.79 -14.97 6.25
CA ILE A 7 -14.68 -14.29 6.93
C ILE A 7 -13.58 -15.30 7.24
N GLU A 8 -13.91 -16.43 7.87
CA GLU A 8 -12.94 -17.45 8.25
C GLU A 8 -12.19 -18.01 7.03
N GLU A 9 -12.91 -18.33 5.95
CA GLU A 9 -12.30 -18.81 4.70
C GLU A 9 -11.40 -17.74 4.06
N ALA A 10 -11.84 -16.48 4.07
CA ALA A 10 -11.04 -15.38 3.55
C ALA A 10 -9.76 -15.17 4.37
N THR A 11 -9.85 -15.21 5.70
CA THR A 11 -8.70 -15.09 6.59
C THR A 11 -7.72 -16.23 6.38
N LYS A 12 -8.19 -17.47 6.19
CA LYS A 12 -7.31 -18.61 5.85
C LYS A 12 -6.55 -18.37 4.55
N ARG A 13 -7.23 -17.92 3.50
CA ARG A 13 -6.60 -17.62 2.20
C ARG A 13 -5.59 -16.49 2.30
N ILE A 14 -5.94 -15.39 2.96
CA ILE A 14 -5.04 -14.24 3.13
C ILE A 14 -3.82 -14.65 3.97
N THR A 15 -4.02 -15.44 5.02
CA THR A 15 -2.93 -16.00 5.84
C THR A 15 -2.00 -16.87 4.99
N ALA A 16 -2.56 -17.78 4.18
CA ALA A 16 -1.78 -18.64 3.31
C ALA A 16 -0.99 -17.86 2.25
N VAL A 17 -1.56 -16.79 1.67
CA VAL A 17 -0.84 -15.87 0.77
C VAL A 17 0.32 -15.21 1.51
N MET A 18 0.10 -14.66 2.70
CA MET A 18 1.17 -14.01 3.48
C MET A 18 2.27 -15.01 3.90
N ASP A 19 1.90 -16.24 4.27
CA ASP A 19 2.85 -17.30 4.60
C ASP A 19 3.70 -17.65 3.37
N ARG A 20 3.06 -17.81 2.21
CA ARG A 20 3.74 -18.07 0.95
C ARG A 20 4.69 -16.94 0.54
N VAL A 21 4.31 -15.68 0.74
CA VAL A 21 5.20 -14.54 0.51
C VAL A 21 6.39 -14.56 1.49
N GLY A 22 6.17 -14.93 2.76
CA GLY A 22 7.22 -15.06 3.78
C GLY A 22 8.24 -16.17 3.52
N GLU A 23 7.87 -17.20 2.77
CA GLU A 23 8.80 -18.23 2.28
C GLU A 23 9.82 -17.65 1.28
N ALA A 24 9.41 -16.65 0.49
CA ALA A 24 10.29 -16.00 -0.48
C ALA A 24 11.07 -14.82 0.10
N VAL A 25 10.44 -14.02 0.97
CA VAL A 25 10.98 -12.75 1.50
C VAL A 25 11.16 -12.82 3.01
N ILE A 26 12.34 -12.43 3.48
CA ILE A 26 12.61 -12.26 4.91
C ILE A 26 12.11 -10.87 5.32
N THR A 27 10.99 -10.84 6.03
CA THR A 27 10.33 -9.61 6.47
C THR A 27 9.41 -9.88 7.65
N ASP A 28 9.04 -8.82 8.37
CA ASP A 28 8.12 -8.90 9.49
C ASP A 28 6.70 -9.24 9.04
N ARG A 29 6.00 -10.08 9.82
CA ARG A 29 4.58 -10.39 9.57
C ARG A 29 3.71 -9.14 9.52
N LYS A 30 3.99 -8.16 10.37
CA LYS A 30 3.27 -6.88 10.42
C LYS A 30 3.39 -6.09 9.10
N PHE A 31 4.54 -6.17 8.43
CA PHE A 31 4.73 -5.55 7.13
C PHE A 31 3.81 -6.19 6.09
N LEU A 32 3.80 -7.53 6.00
CA LEU A 32 2.92 -8.26 5.09
C LEU A 32 1.44 -7.98 5.37
N GLU A 33 1.04 -7.98 6.64
CA GLU A 33 -0.32 -7.63 7.05
C GLU A 33 -0.73 -6.21 6.61
N THR A 34 0.20 -5.26 6.65
CA THR A 34 -0.04 -3.87 6.21
C THR A 34 -0.18 -3.78 4.69
N VAL A 35 0.68 -4.47 3.94
CA VAL A 35 0.60 -4.53 2.47
C VAL A 35 -0.69 -5.23 2.02
N SER A 36 -1.02 -6.36 2.64
CA SER A 36 -2.27 -7.08 2.41
C SER A 36 -3.49 -6.23 2.76
N ALA A 37 -3.45 -5.46 3.86
CA ALA A 37 -4.53 -4.52 4.18
C ALA A 37 -4.73 -3.49 3.06
N GLY A 38 -3.64 -2.99 2.48
CA GLY A 38 -3.71 -2.07 1.33
C GLY A 38 -4.38 -2.70 0.10
N LEU A 39 -3.98 -3.91 -0.28
CA LEU A 39 -4.56 -4.67 -1.40
C LEU A 39 -6.06 -4.93 -1.19
N ILE A 40 -6.41 -5.46 -0.02
CA ILE A 40 -7.76 -5.88 0.34
C ILE A 40 -8.71 -4.69 0.49
N ALA A 41 -8.23 -3.57 1.02
CA ALA A 41 -8.96 -2.31 1.09
C ALA A 41 -9.06 -1.57 -0.25
N ARG A 42 -8.65 -2.19 -1.36
CA ARG A 42 -8.66 -1.61 -2.72
C ARG A 42 -7.85 -0.32 -2.86
N GLY A 43 -6.83 -0.15 -2.03
CA GLY A 43 -5.90 0.97 -2.14
C GLY A 43 -4.58 0.56 -2.78
N HIS A 44 -3.65 1.51 -2.83
CA HIS A 44 -2.27 1.32 -3.27
C HIS A 44 -1.31 1.58 -2.12
N VAL A 45 -0.15 0.94 -2.14
CA VAL A 45 0.83 0.98 -1.03
C VAL A 45 2.05 1.81 -1.43
N LEU A 46 2.51 2.66 -0.52
CA LEU A 46 3.78 3.37 -0.63
C LEU A 46 4.82 2.73 0.31
N LEU A 47 5.95 2.32 -0.25
CA LEU A 47 7.07 1.70 0.46
C LEU A 47 8.25 2.66 0.56
N GLU A 48 8.46 3.25 1.73
CA GLU A 48 9.59 4.14 2.00
C GLU A 48 10.69 3.33 2.69
N ASP A 49 11.74 2.92 1.95
CA ASP A 49 12.93 2.30 2.55
C ASP A 49 14.19 2.64 1.77
N VAL A 50 15.30 2.31 2.40
CA VAL A 50 16.62 2.16 1.80
C VAL A 50 16.66 1.04 0.73
N PRO A 51 17.58 1.14 -0.25
CA PRO A 51 17.79 0.13 -1.28
C PRO A 51 18.14 -1.25 -0.71
N GLY A 52 17.79 -2.31 -1.46
CA GLY A 52 18.20 -3.69 -1.15
C GLY A 52 17.35 -4.42 -0.12
N THR A 53 16.22 -3.87 0.30
CA THR A 53 15.33 -4.42 1.35
C THR A 53 14.32 -5.48 0.87
N GLY A 54 14.44 -5.96 -0.38
CA GLY A 54 13.57 -7.04 -0.89
C GLY A 54 12.17 -6.60 -1.36
N LYS A 55 11.96 -5.30 -1.61
CA LYS A 55 10.69 -4.76 -2.15
C LYS A 55 10.25 -5.43 -3.45
N THR A 56 11.18 -5.58 -4.40
CA THR A 56 10.91 -6.26 -5.67
C THR A 56 10.50 -7.71 -5.46
N LEU A 57 11.20 -8.42 -4.57
CA LEU A 57 10.88 -9.81 -4.28
C LEU A 57 9.52 -9.94 -3.60
N THR A 58 9.14 -8.99 -2.74
CA THR A 58 7.80 -8.91 -2.14
C THR A 58 6.72 -8.77 -3.19
N ALA A 59 6.89 -7.83 -4.14
CA ALA A 59 5.90 -7.60 -5.18
C ALA A 59 5.73 -8.81 -6.10
N VAL A 60 6.84 -9.46 -6.49
CA VAL A 60 6.82 -10.68 -7.31
C VAL A 60 6.20 -11.85 -6.57
N ALA A 61 6.64 -12.12 -5.34
CA ALA A 61 6.09 -13.22 -4.55
C ALA A 61 4.58 -13.02 -4.25
N LEU A 62 4.14 -11.77 -4.07
CA LEU A 62 2.73 -11.46 -3.90
C LEU A 62 1.95 -11.71 -5.20
N ALA A 63 2.50 -11.33 -6.36
CA ALA A 63 1.84 -11.59 -7.66
C ALA A 63 1.72 -13.08 -7.94
N ASP A 64 2.80 -13.83 -7.76
CA ASP A 64 2.86 -15.28 -7.91
C ASP A 64 1.86 -15.98 -6.97
N ALA A 65 1.83 -15.61 -5.67
CA ALA A 65 0.92 -16.19 -4.69
C ALA A 65 -0.57 -15.91 -4.98
N LEU A 66 -0.86 -14.87 -5.76
CA LEU A 66 -2.21 -14.44 -6.13
C LEU A 66 -2.61 -14.83 -7.57
N ASP A 67 -1.72 -15.47 -8.33
CA ASP A 67 -1.87 -15.74 -9.77
C ASP A 67 -2.22 -14.48 -10.58
N LEU A 68 -1.47 -13.39 -10.34
CA LEU A 68 -1.70 -12.08 -10.94
C LEU A 68 -0.55 -11.66 -11.85
N GLU A 69 -0.87 -10.95 -12.94
CA GLU A 69 0.15 -10.40 -13.82
C GLU A 69 0.97 -9.33 -13.08
N PHE A 70 2.29 -9.42 -13.19
CA PHE A 70 3.23 -8.49 -12.56
C PHE A 70 3.99 -7.68 -13.60
N THR A 71 4.18 -6.39 -13.33
CA THR A 71 5.16 -5.57 -14.05
C THR A 71 5.91 -4.65 -13.09
N ARG A 72 7.18 -4.39 -13.40
CA ARG A 72 8.01 -3.39 -12.72
C ARG A 72 8.25 -2.20 -13.63
N ILE A 73 8.02 -1.01 -13.11
CA ILE A 73 8.37 0.27 -13.74
C ILE A 73 9.46 0.90 -12.89
N GLN A 74 10.64 1.06 -13.45
CA GLN A 74 11.71 1.83 -12.82
C GLN A 74 11.51 3.30 -13.18
N PHE A 75 11.30 4.16 -12.19
CA PHE A 75 11.17 5.59 -12.42
C PHE A 75 12.57 6.19 -12.56
N THR A 76 12.79 6.88 -13.68
CA THR A 76 14.03 7.58 -14.02
C THR A 76 13.71 9.01 -14.47
N PRO A 77 14.69 9.94 -14.45
CA PRO A 77 14.46 11.33 -14.83
C PRO A 77 13.99 11.53 -16.28
N ASP A 78 14.29 10.58 -17.15
CA ASP A 78 13.98 10.56 -18.59
C ASP A 78 12.68 9.79 -18.93
N LEU A 79 12.07 9.10 -17.95
CA LEU A 79 10.85 8.33 -18.17
C LEU A 79 9.69 9.24 -18.59
N LEU A 80 9.03 8.90 -19.70
CA LEU A 80 7.89 9.66 -20.22
C LEU A 80 6.56 9.07 -19.71
N PRO A 81 5.49 9.90 -19.64
CA PRO A 81 4.14 9.40 -19.33
C PRO A 81 3.69 8.23 -20.20
N SER A 82 4.00 8.27 -21.51
CA SER A 82 3.65 7.20 -22.47
C SER A 82 4.37 5.88 -22.21
N ASP A 83 5.54 5.92 -21.56
CA ASP A 83 6.27 4.70 -21.19
C ASP A 83 5.58 3.97 -20.02
N ILE A 84 4.65 4.64 -19.35
CA ILE A 84 3.82 4.10 -18.27
C ILE A 84 2.46 3.69 -18.84
N THR A 85 1.77 4.61 -19.51
CA THR A 85 0.38 4.46 -19.96
C THR A 85 0.24 3.74 -21.30
N GLY A 86 1.32 3.61 -22.06
CA GLY A 86 1.30 3.09 -23.42
C GLY A 86 1.18 4.20 -24.48
N SER A 87 1.28 3.80 -25.74
CA SER A 87 1.31 4.72 -26.87
C SER A 87 0.63 4.13 -28.10
N GLN A 88 0.30 4.99 -29.06
CA GLN A 88 -0.18 4.57 -30.38
C GLN A 88 1.03 4.37 -31.29
N ILE A 89 1.23 3.14 -31.74
CA ILE A 89 2.27 2.78 -32.71
C ILE A 89 1.66 2.62 -34.10
N TYR A 90 2.32 3.14 -35.13
CA TYR A 90 1.84 2.97 -36.50
C TYR A 90 2.22 1.58 -37.02
N ASN A 91 1.23 0.78 -37.39
CA ASN A 91 1.44 -0.53 -37.99
C ASN A 91 1.49 -0.40 -39.51
N GLU A 92 2.69 -0.37 -40.09
CA GLU A 92 2.90 -0.18 -41.54
C GLU A 92 2.21 -1.25 -42.41
N GLN A 93 2.08 -2.49 -41.92
CA GLN A 93 1.44 -3.57 -42.67
C GLN A 93 -0.07 -3.37 -42.81
N ARG A 94 -0.70 -2.77 -41.78
CA ARG A 94 -2.15 -2.54 -41.73
C ARG A 94 -2.54 -1.11 -42.13
N GLY A 95 -1.57 -0.18 -42.15
CA GLY A 95 -1.82 1.23 -42.42
C GLY A 95 -2.57 1.95 -41.29
N GLU A 96 -2.58 1.40 -40.09
CA GLU A 96 -3.42 1.83 -38.95
C GLU A 96 -2.57 2.07 -37.70
N PHE A 97 -3.01 3.01 -36.84
CA PHE A 97 -2.45 3.16 -35.50
C PHE A 97 -3.01 2.07 -34.57
N GLN A 98 -2.12 1.37 -33.88
CA GLN A 98 -2.45 0.35 -32.90
C GLN A 98 -1.98 0.79 -31.51
N PHE A 99 -2.84 0.60 -30.51
CA PHE A 99 -2.46 0.85 -29.13
C PHE A 99 -1.50 -0.24 -28.62
N GLN A 100 -0.31 0.18 -28.21
CA GLN A 100 0.62 -0.64 -27.46
C GLN A 100 0.43 -0.36 -25.97
N ARG A 101 -0.06 -1.37 -25.24
CA ARG A 101 -0.28 -1.29 -23.81
C ARG A 101 1.03 -0.98 -23.09
N GLY A 102 0.97 -0.01 -22.18
CA GLY A 102 2.06 0.28 -21.26
C GLY A 102 2.14 -0.72 -20.10
N PRO A 103 3.19 -0.65 -19.28
CA PRO A 103 3.38 -1.52 -18.12
C PRO A 103 2.32 -1.40 -17.03
N VAL A 104 1.47 -0.37 -17.03
CA VAL A 104 0.35 -0.26 -16.08
C VAL A 104 -0.79 -1.25 -16.33
N PHE A 105 -0.81 -1.94 -17.48
CA PHE A 105 -1.87 -2.90 -17.80
C PHE A 105 -1.67 -4.29 -17.16
N ALA A 106 -0.88 -4.37 -16.09
CA ALA A 106 -0.72 -5.56 -15.24
C ALA A 106 -1.50 -5.44 -13.93
N ASN A 107 -1.84 -6.55 -13.29
CA ASN A 107 -2.60 -6.56 -12.03
C ASN A 107 -1.80 -5.98 -10.85
N ILE A 108 -0.52 -6.33 -10.75
CA ILE A 108 0.41 -5.77 -9.75
C ILE A 108 1.51 -4.99 -10.46
N VAL A 109 1.58 -3.70 -10.16
CA VAL A 109 2.62 -2.81 -10.69
C VAL A 109 3.54 -2.36 -9.55
N LEU A 110 4.82 -2.69 -9.65
CA LEU A 110 5.85 -2.11 -8.81
C LEU A 110 6.39 -0.84 -9.46
N ALA A 111 6.05 0.31 -8.90
CA ALA A 111 6.56 1.61 -9.33
C ALA A 111 7.78 1.99 -8.47
N ASP A 112 8.96 1.59 -8.93
CA ASP A 112 10.19 1.70 -8.16
C ASP A 112 10.79 3.11 -8.27
N GLU A 113 11.13 3.69 -7.13
CA GLU A 113 11.74 5.02 -6.98
C GLU A 113 10.90 6.13 -7.64
N ILE A 114 9.59 6.16 -7.36
CA ILE A 114 8.63 7.08 -7.97
C ILE A 114 9.06 8.56 -7.87
N ASN A 115 9.84 8.90 -6.84
CA ASN A 115 10.40 10.23 -6.63
C ASN A 115 11.56 10.59 -7.59
N ARG A 116 12.02 9.72 -8.49
CA ARG A 116 13.07 10.03 -9.46
C ARG A 116 12.56 10.56 -10.80
N ALA A 117 11.27 10.34 -11.13
CA ALA A 117 10.70 10.86 -12.36
C ALA A 117 10.08 12.26 -12.17
N PRO A 118 10.00 13.08 -13.24
CA PRO A 118 9.36 14.39 -13.18
C PRO A 118 7.88 14.30 -12.76
N PRO A 119 7.31 15.39 -12.19
CA PRO A 119 5.92 15.41 -11.73
C PRO A 119 4.89 14.98 -12.79
N LYS A 120 5.13 15.30 -14.07
CA LYS A 120 4.23 14.92 -15.17
C LYS A 120 4.15 13.40 -15.36
N THR A 121 5.28 12.70 -15.19
CA THR A 121 5.38 11.24 -15.30
C THR A 121 4.78 10.57 -14.06
N GLN A 122 5.02 11.13 -12.87
CA GLN A 122 4.35 10.70 -11.63
C GLN A 122 2.83 10.77 -11.76
N SER A 123 2.31 11.90 -12.27
CA SER A 123 0.87 12.09 -12.48
C SER A 123 0.24 11.03 -13.37
N ALA A 124 0.94 10.54 -14.40
CA ALA A 124 0.40 9.53 -15.31
C ALA A 124 0.07 8.21 -14.59
N LEU A 125 0.94 7.76 -13.67
CA LEU A 125 0.67 6.60 -12.84
C LEU A 125 -0.44 6.87 -11.82
N LEU A 126 -0.41 8.05 -11.18
CA LEU A 126 -1.37 8.41 -10.13
C LEU A 126 -2.80 8.61 -10.66
N GLU A 127 -2.94 9.08 -11.91
CA GLU A 127 -4.21 9.17 -12.63
C GLU A 127 -4.75 7.78 -12.93
N ALA A 128 -3.90 6.87 -13.45
CA ALA A 128 -4.25 5.48 -13.67
C ALA A 128 -4.71 4.78 -12.36
N MET A 129 -4.06 5.07 -11.24
CA MET A 129 -4.44 4.58 -9.91
C MET A 129 -5.82 5.07 -9.44
N ASP A 130 -6.14 6.34 -9.66
CA ASP A 130 -7.42 6.91 -9.21
C ASP A 130 -8.58 6.54 -10.14
N GLU A 131 -8.35 6.49 -11.46
CA GLU A 131 -9.41 6.27 -12.43
C GLU A 131 -9.64 4.80 -12.80
N GLY A 132 -8.65 3.92 -12.61
CA GLY A 132 -8.76 2.51 -13.02
C GLY A 132 -8.77 2.32 -14.55
N GLN A 133 -8.40 3.36 -15.31
CA GLN A 133 -8.40 3.40 -16.76
C GLN A 133 -7.31 4.36 -17.24
N VAL A 134 -7.01 4.30 -18.53
CA VAL A 134 -6.03 5.17 -19.18
C VAL A 134 -6.59 5.65 -20.52
N THR A 135 -6.44 6.94 -20.83
CA THR A 135 -6.84 7.49 -22.14
C THR A 135 -5.62 7.82 -23.00
N VAL A 136 -5.51 7.18 -24.17
CA VAL A 136 -4.43 7.41 -25.15
C VAL A 136 -5.02 7.65 -26.53
N GLY A 137 -4.64 8.76 -27.17
CA GLY A 137 -5.13 9.10 -28.51
C GLY A 137 -6.65 9.29 -28.60
N GLY A 138 -7.29 9.70 -27.51
CA GLY A 138 -8.74 9.88 -27.43
C GLY A 138 -9.55 8.61 -27.19
N THR A 139 -8.90 7.45 -27.05
CA THR A 139 -9.56 6.18 -26.68
C THR A 139 -9.20 5.82 -25.24
N THR A 140 -10.20 5.42 -24.47
CA THR A 140 -10.04 5.00 -23.07
C THR A 140 -9.94 3.47 -22.99
N TYR A 141 -9.02 2.99 -22.17
CA TYR A 141 -8.74 1.57 -21.96
C TYR A 141 -8.78 1.27 -20.46
N ASP A 142 -9.62 0.32 -20.07
CA ASP A 142 -9.70 -0.13 -18.68
C ASP A 142 -8.45 -0.89 -18.26
N LEU A 143 -8.02 -0.67 -17.00
CA LEU A 143 -6.96 -1.45 -16.36
C LEU A 143 -7.52 -2.81 -15.90
N PRO A 144 -6.66 -3.83 -15.72
CA PRO A 144 -7.12 -5.13 -15.27
C PRO A 144 -7.66 -5.09 -13.84
N GLU A 145 -8.67 -5.90 -13.53
CA GLU A 145 -9.17 -6.07 -12.17
C GLU A 145 -8.71 -7.42 -11.57
N PRO A 146 -8.05 -7.44 -10.39
CA PRO A 146 -7.66 -6.28 -9.58
C PRO A 146 -6.46 -5.51 -10.16
N PHE A 147 -6.47 -4.17 -10.01
CA PHE A 147 -5.30 -3.30 -10.21
C PHE A 147 -4.74 -2.86 -8.86
N PHE A 148 -3.45 -3.13 -8.62
CA PHE A 148 -2.76 -2.82 -7.37
C PHE A 148 -1.36 -2.27 -7.66
N VAL A 149 -1.00 -1.19 -6.97
CA VAL A 149 0.29 -0.51 -7.17
C VAL A 149 1.03 -0.51 -5.85
N ILE A 150 2.28 -0.96 -5.92
CA ILE A 150 3.27 -0.82 -4.86
C ILE A 150 4.28 0.20 -5.36
N ALA A 151 4.22 1.43 -4.87
CA ALA A 151 5.21 2.45 -5.20
C ALA A 151 6.32 2.44 -4.16
N THR A 152 7.56 2.69 -4.56
CA THR A 152 8.69 2.81 -3.63
C THR A 152 9.30 4.21 -3.69
N GLN A 153 9.82 4.66 -2.55
CA GLN A 153 10.58 5.91 -2.44
C GLN A 153 11.81 5.68 -1.60
N ASN A 154 12.94 6.23 -2.06
CA ASN A 154 14.16 6.28 -1.28
C ASN A 154 14.25 7.64 -0.55
N PRO A 155 14.22 7.68 0.79
CA PRO A 155 14.23 8.94 1.54
C PRO A 155 15.60 9.65 1.57
N ILE A 156 16.68 8.95 1.19
CA ILE A 156 18.07 9.43 1.36
C ILE A 156 18.58 10.18 0.11
N GLU A 157 17.96 10.02 -1.06
CA GLU A 157 18.43 10.64 -2.30
C GLU A 157 18.12 12.15 -2.36
N GLN A 158 19.17 12.97 -2.16
CA GLN A 158 19.08 14.43 -2.12
C GLN A 158 19.22 15.11 -3.49
N GLU A 159 19.87 14.48 -4.47
CA GLU A 159 20.07 15.06 -5.80
C GLU A 159 19.12 14.45 -6.83
N GLY A 160 18.42 15.31 -7.59
CA GLY A 160 17.60 14.89 -8.73
C GLY A 160 16.27 14.22 -8.37
N THR A 161 15.79 14.33 -7.12
CA THR A 161 14.49 13.77 -6.71
C THR A 161 13.36 14.81 -6.69
N PHE A 162 12.19 14.38 -7.13
CA PHE A 162 10.93 15.10 -7.11
C PHE A 162 10.02 14.50 -6.04
N ARG A 163 9.95 15.16 -4.88
CA ARG A 163 9.05 14.73 -3.80
C ARG A 163 7.60 14.74 -4.28
N LEU A 164 6.86 13.67 -3.96
CA LEU A 164 5.43 13.62 -4.21
C LEU A 164 4.73 14.72 -3.38
N PRO A 165 3.97 15.62 -4.00
CA PRO A 165 3.08 16.53 -3.28
C PRO A 165 2.13 15.77 -2.34
N GLU A 166 1.71 16.42 -1.26
CA GLU A 166 0.78 15.84 -0.27
C GLU A 166 -0.48 15.25 -0.92
N ALA A 167 -1.10 15.99 -1.83
CA ALA A 167 -2.29 15.55 -2.56
C ALA A 167 -2.05 14.27 -3.39
N GLN A 168 -0.80 13.98 -3.77
CA GLN A 168 -0.42 12.75 -4.46
C GLN A 168 -0.18 11.61 -3.48
N ARG A 169 0.48 11.88 -2.34
CA ARG A 169 0.68 10.90 -1.27
C ARG A 169 -0.65 10.39 -0.71
N ASP A 170 -1.67 11.24 -0.62
CA ASP A 170 -3.00 10.89 -0.10
C ASP A 170 -3.70 9.77 -0.91
N ARG A 171 -3.28 9.53 -2.16
CA ARG A 171 -3.77 8.44 -3.02
C ARG A 171 -3.36 7.05 -2.54
N PHE A 172 -2.25 6.94 -1.82
CA PHE A 172 -1.81 5.70 -1.21
C PHE A 172 -2.57 5.46 0.09
N ILE A 173 -3.18 4.30 0.26
CA ILE A 173 -3.97 4.00 1.45
C ILE A 173 -3.07 3.90 2.67
N VAL A 174 -1.92 3.25 2.52
CA VAL A 174 -0.91 3.06 3.57
C VAL A 174 0.49 3.39 3.05
N LYS A 175 1.32 3.93 3.95
CA LYS A 175 2.77 4.02 3.83
C LYS A 175 3.41 3.08 4.84
N THR A 176 4.34 2.23 4.40
CA THR A 176 5.10 1.34 5.30
C THR A 176 6.54 1.17 4.83
N SER A 177 7.34 0.50 5.63
CA SER A 177 8.75 0.20 5.42
C SER A 177 8.99 -1.29 5.72
N ILE A 178 9.88 -1.94 4.98
CA ILE A 178 10.38 -3.30 5.26
C ILE A 178 11.45 -3.24 6.36
N GLY A 179 12.35 -2.26 6.29
CA GLY A 179 13.55 -2.19 7.11
C GLY A 179 14.62 -3.20 6.70
N TYR A 180 15.75 -3.19 7.40
CA TYR A 180 16.72 -4.28 7.33
C TYR A 180 16.25 -5.43 8.22
N PRO A 181 16.42 -6.70 7.80
CA PRO A 181 16.19 -7.82 8.68
C PRO A 181 17.11 -7.74 9.90
N ASP A 182 16.67 -8.31 11.01
CA ASP A 182 17.55 -8.49 12.16
C ASP A 182 18.69 -9.48 11.84
N ARG A 183 19.63 -9.63 12.77
CA ARG A 183 20.77 -10.56 12.60
C ARG A 183 20.31 -11.99 12.26
N GLY A 184 19.18 -12.43 12.78
CA GLY A 184 18.61 -13.75 12.49
C GLY A 184 18.17 -13.86 11.04
N GLY A 185 17.42 -12.85 10.56
CA GLY A 185 17.00 -12.73 9.18
C GLY A 185 18.17 -12.57 8.20
N GLU A 186 19.24 -11.85 8.57
CA GLU A 186 20.46 -11.78 7.73
C GLU A 186 21.15 -13.15 7.58
N ILE A 187 21.20 -13.94 8.65
CA ILE A 187 21.74 -15.31 8.60
C ILE A 187 20.85 -16.21 7.73
N ASP A 188 19.53 -16.11 7.86
CA ASP A 188 18.59 -16.84 7.00
C ASP A 188 18.75 -16.43 5.52
N LEU A 189 18.96 -15.14 5.25
CA LEU A 189 19.22 -14.64 3.89
C LEU A 189 20.44 -15.32 3.27
N ILE A 190 21.56 -15.38 4.00
CA ILE A 190 22.78 -16.05 3.57
C ILE A 190 22.54 -17.55 3.38
N THR A 191 21.82 -18.19 4.32
CA THR A 191 21.51 -19.62 4.29
C THR A 191 20.68 -20.01 3.06
N ARG A 192 19.62 -19.23 2.77
CA ARG A 192 18.79 -19.40 1.57
C ARG A 192 19.63 -19.15 0.31
N ARG A 193 20.49 -18.13 0.30
CA ARG A 193 21.34 -17.82 -0.87
C ARG A 193 22.36 -18.93 -1.16
N ALA A 194 22.93 -19.53 -0.12
CA ALA A 194 23.88 -20.65 -0.26
C ALA A 194 23.21 -21.94 -0.76
N SER A 195 21.91 -22.09 -0.54
CA SER A 195 21.14 -23.29 -0.90
C SER A 195 20.37 -23.16 -2.21
N ARG A 196 20.51 -22.05 -2.95
CA ARG A 196 19.74 -21.78 -4.17
C ARG A 196 20.43 -22.30 -5.43
N ASP A 197 19.68 -23.08 -6.21
CA ASP A 197 20.01 -23.41 -7.61
C ASP A 197 19.44 -22.39 -8.62
N THR A 198 18.46 -21.56 -8.23
CA THR A 198 17.80 -20.56 -9.10
C THR A 198 17.95 -19.11 -8.59
N GLN A 199 17.89 -18.13 -9.50
CA GLN A 199 18.18 -16.71 -9.18
C GLN A 199 17.11 -16.03 -8.30
N MET A 200 15.82 -16.30 -8.54
CA MET A 200 14.69 -15.79 -7.74
C MET A 200 13.77 -16.93 -7.32
N PRO A 201 13.29 -16.97 -6.06
CA PRO A 201 12.31 -17.93 -5.63
C PRO A 201 10.97 -17.52 -6.25
N THR A 202 10.44 -18.38 -7.11
CA THR A 202 9.03 -18.32 -7.53
C THR A 202 8.21 -19.11 -6.53
N VAL A 203 7.01 -18.63 -6.23
CA VAL A 203 6.10 -19.30 -5.30
C VAL A 203 4.90 -19.87 -6.04
N GLU A 204 4.38 -21.01 -5.61
CA GLU A 204 3.16 -21.55 -6.24
C GLU A 204 1.96 -20.65 -5.89
N PRO A 205 0.97 -20.49 -6.79
CA PRO A 205 -0.24 -19.74 -6.49
C PRO A 205 -1.04 -20.36 -5.35
N VAL A 206 -1.60 -19.50 -4.50
CA VAL A 206 -2.48 -19.86 -3.37
C VAL A 206 -3.94 -19.56 -3.70
N VAL A 207 -4.17 -18.47 -4.42
CA VAL A 207 -5.49 -18.03 -4.89
C VAL A 207 -5.39 -17.54 -6.34
N ASP A 208 -6.54 -17.45 -7.02
CA ASP A 208 -6.64 -16.89 -8.38
C ASP A 208 -7.22 -15.46 -8.39
N ALA A 209 -7.14 -14.76 -9.53
CA ALA A 209 -7.63 -13.40 -9.69
C ALA A 209 -9.12 -13.20 -9.29
N SER A 210 -9.99 -14.18 -9.56
CA SER A 210 -11.42 -14.12 -9.21
C SER A 210 -11.64 -14.18 -7.70
N GLN A 211 -10.80 -14.97 -7.02
CA GLN A 211 -10.78 -15.06 -5.58
C GLN A 211 -10.24 -13.78 -4.95
N VAL A 212 -9.21 -13.14 -5.54
CA VAL A 212 -8.74 -11.83 -5.07
C VAL A 212 -9.84 -10.77 -5.16
N THR A 213 -10.57 -10.73 -6.27
CA THR A 213 -11.74 -9.83 -6.42
C THR A 213 -12.79 -10.08 -5.35
N THR A 214 -13.06 -11.34 -5.02
CA THR A 214 -13.97 -11.72 -3.92
C THR A 214 -13.45 -11.24 -2.57
N LEU A 215 -12.16 -11.46 -2.28
CA LEU A 215 -11.52 -11.02 -1.03
C LEU A 215 -11.60 -9.49 -0.87
N ARG A 216 -11.44 -8.72 -1.95
CA ARG A 216 -11.58 -7.25 -1.97
C ARG A 216 -13.02 -6.75 -1.77
N GLN A 217 -14.03 -7.62 -1.81
CA GLN A 217 -15.43 -7.27 -1.52
C GLN A 217 -15.83 -7.53 -0.06
N LEU A 218 -15.11 -8.40 0.63
CA LEU A 218 -15.45 -8.80 2.00
C LEU A 218 -15.26 -7.72 3.07
N PRO A 219 -14.29 -6.78 2.96
CA PRO A 219 -14.21 -5.65 3.89
C PRO A 219 -15.53 -4.90 3.99
N GLU A 220 -16.33 -4.84 2.92
CA GLU A 220 -17.65 -4.20 2.91
C GLU A 220 -18.70 -4.85 3.82
N ARG A 221 -18.39 -6.02 4.37
CA ARG A 221 -19.26 -6.74 5.33
C ARG A 221 -18.76 -6.66 6.77
N VAL A 222 -17.55 -6.12 7.00
CA VAL A 222 -17.00 -5.93 8.34
C VAL A 222 -17.70 -4.74 8.99
N SER A 223 -18.31 -4.93 10.15
CA SER A 223 -19.01 -3.88 10.87
C SER A 223 -18.03 -2.99 11.63
N ILE A 224 -18.45 -1.76 11.95
CA ILE A 224 -17.73 -0.88 12.86
C ILE A 224 -18.76 -0.06 13.62
N GLU A 225 -18.68 -0.16 14.93
CA GLU A 225 -19.65 0.43 15.85
C GLU A 225 -19.39 1.92 16.05
N GLY A 226 -20.41 2.65 16.54
CA GLY A 226 -20.37 4.10 16.76
C GLY A 226 -19.12 4.57 17.52
N PRO A 227 -18.83 4.02 18.71
CA PRO A 227 -17.67 4.44 19.50
C PRO A 227 -16.32 4.25 18.80
N VAL A 228 -16.18 3.17 18.00
CA VAL A 228 -14.93 2.92 17.25
C VAL A 228 -14.81 3.86 16.04
N LYS A 229 -15.94 4.23 15.40
CA LYS A 229 -15.96 5.27 14.36
C LYS A 229 -15.57 6.63 14.93
N GLU A 230 -16.11 6.97 16.10
CA GLU A 230 -15.78 8.22 16.81
C GLU A 230 -14.30 8.28 17.14
N TYR A 231 -13.73 7.20 17.70
CA TYR A 231 -12.29 7.11 17.98
C TYR A 231 -11.41 7.37 16.73
N LEU A 232 -11.74 6.77 15.60
CA LEU A 232 -11.04 6.99 14.33
C LEU A 232 -11.13 8.47 13.89
N VAL A 233 -12.33 9.06 13.96
CA VAL A 233 -12.55 10.46 13.61
C VAL A 233 -11.81 11.39 14.55
N ASP A 234 -11.76 11.08 15.85
CA ASP A 234 -11.10 11.87 16.87
C ASP A 234 -9.58 11.87 16.69
N LEU A 235 -8.97 10.74 16.34
CA LEU A 235 -7.56 10.70 15.93
C LEU A 235 -7.27 11.63 14.74
N ALA A 236 -8.12 11.59 13.71
CA ALA A 236 -7.97 12.47 12.55
C ALA A 236 -8.21 13.95 12.89
N ARG A 237 -9.15 14.26 13.78
CA ARG A 237 -9.39 15.64 14.27
C ARG A 237 -8.25 16.12 15.15
N ALA A 238 -7.71 15.28 16.02
CA ALA A 238 -6.60 15.59 16.89
C ALA A 238 -5.35 15.91 16.05
N SER A 239 -5.10 15.16 14.97
CA SER A 239 -4.00 15.49 14.05
C SER A 239 -4.09 16.89 13.43
N ARG A 240 -5.30 17.41 13.20
CA ARG A 240 -5.53 18.77 12.67
C ARG A 240 -5.45 19.88 13.71
N LYS A 241 -5.43 19.52 14.99
CA LYS A 241 -5.32 20.46 16.12
C LYS A 241 -3.93 20.43 16.76
N ASP A 242 -3.09 19.46 16.40
CA ASP A 242 -1.74 19.35 16.92
C ASP A 242 -0.89 20.53 16.44
N PRO A 243 -0.24 21.30 17.33
CA PRO A 243 0.53 22.49 16.97
C PRO A 243 1.78 22.21 16.12
N ARG A 244 2.17 20.93 15.98
CA ARG A 244 3.31 20.49 15.16
C ARG A 244 2.90 20.18 13.73
N VAL A 245 1.60 20.22 13.42
CA VAL A 245 1.01 19.85 12.13
C VAL A 245 0.39 21.08 11.47
N ASP A 246 0.83 21.39 10.26
CA ASP A 246 0.27 22.44 9.41
C ASP A 246 -0.98 21.93 8.66
N VAL A 247 -0.89 20.72 8.11
CA VAL A 247 -2.01 20.02 7.47
C VAL A 247 -2.13 18.61 8.05
N GLY A 248 -3.25 18.35 8.73
CA GLY A 248 -3.56 17.04 9.31
C GLY A 248 -4.40 16.15 8.38
N VAL A 249 -4.86 15.02 8.90
CA VAL A 249 -5.60 14.03 8.10
C VAL A 249 -6.86 14.62 7.46
N SER A 250 -6.93 14.52 6.12
CA SER A 250 -8.03 15.00 5.29
C SER A 250 -9.30 14.16 5.44
N PRO A 251 -10.48 14.63 4.98
CA PRO A 251 -11.68 13.80 4.90
C PRO A 251 -11.50 12.52 4.06
N ARG A 252 -10.72 12.59 2.97
CA ARG A 252 -10.33 11.41 2.18
C ARG A 252 -9.46 10.47 3.01
N GLY A 253 -8.53 11.00 3.79
CA GLY A 253 -7.72 10.23 4.73
C GLY A 253 -8.55 9.50 5.78
N ILE A 254 -9.65 10.08 6.28
CA ILE A 254 -10.58 9.40 7.19
C ILE A 254 -11.26 8.20 6.51
N GLN A 255 -11.71 8.35 5.26
CA GLN A 255 -12.29 7.24 4.49
C GLN A 255 -11.27 6.12 4.27
N ARG A 256 -10.03 6.47 3.90
CA ARG A 256 -8.93 5.52 3.76
C ARG A 256 -8.59 4.80 5.07
N PHE A 257 -8.62 5.52 6.19
CA PHE A 257 -8.42 4.93 7.52
C PHE A 257 -9.52 3.92 7.85
N PHE A 258 -10.77 4.26 7.54
CA PHE A 258 -11.92 3.37 7.73
C PHE A 258 -11.81 2.09 6.87
N GLU A 259 -11.51 2.24 5.58
CA GLU A 259 -11.32 1.12 4.64
C GLU A 259 -10.19 0.19 5.09
N ALA A 260 -9.03 0.76 5.44
CA ALA A 260 -7.87 0.00 5.91
C ALA A 260 -8.14 -0.71 7.23
N SER A 261 -8.91 -0.10 8.14
CA SER A 261 -9.29 -0.72 9.42
C SER A 261 -10.20 -1.94 9.25
N ARG A 262 -11.14 -1.88 8.29
CA ARG A 262 -12.01 -3.03 7.95
C ARG A 262 -11.22 -4.16 7.32
N ALA A 263 -10.29 -3.84 6.41
CA ALA A 263 -9.37 -4.83 5.86
C ALA A 263 -8.49 -5.46 6.95
N ARG A 264 -7.99 -4.65 7.90
CA ARG A 264 -7.20 -5.12 9.04
C ARG A 264 -7.98 -6.11 9.91
N ALA A 265 -9.22 -5.79 10.25
CA ALA A 265 -10.08 -6.68 11.03
C ALA A 265 -10.36 -8.01 10.30
N LEU A 266 -10.62 -7.97 8.98
CA LEU A 266 -10.78 -9.16 8.15
C LEU A 266 -9.51 -10.03 8.12
N ILE A 267 -8.35 -9.42 7.98
CA ILE A 267 -7.04 -10.12 8.05
C ILE A 267 -6.86 -10.76 9.43
N GLY A 268 -7.34 -10.12 10.48
CA GLY A 268 -7.36 -10.65 11.84
C GLY A 268 -8.50 -11.62 12.15
N GLY A 269 -9.26 -12.10 11.16
CA GLY A 269 -10.31 -13.11 11.37
C GLY A 269 -11.63 -12.58 11.93
N ARG A 270 -11.85 -11.27 11.95
CA ARG A 270 -13.02 -10.64 12.58
C ARG A 270 -13.94 -9.98 11.56
N ASP A 271 -15.23 -10.06 11.84
CA ASP A 271 -16.30 -9.39 11.08
C ASP A 271 -16.74 -8.06 11.70
N TYR A 272 -15.95 -7.54 12.66
CA TYR A 272 -16.10 -6.23 13.27
C TYR A 272 -14.73 -5.60 13.55
N VAL A 273 -14.66 -4.27 13.47
CA VAL A 273 -13.46 -3.49 13.78
C VAL A 273 -13.38 -3.18 15.27
N THR A 274 -12.20 -3.35 15.85
CA THR A 274 -11.89 -2.98 17.25
C THR A 274 -10.96 -1.77 17.32
N PRO A 275 -10.81 -1.13 18.49
CA PRO A 275 -9.82 -0.07 18.67
C PRO A 275 -8.38 -0.51 18.36
N ASP A 276 -8.03 -1.78 18.61
CA ASP A 276 -6.69 -2.29 18.30
C ASP A 276 -6.43 -2.36 16.79
N ASP A 277 -7.46 -2.56 15.96
CA ASP A 277 -7.33 -2.48 14.50
C ASP A 277 -7.01 -1.05 14.06
N ILE A 278 -7.73 -0.08 14.65
CA ILE A 278 -7.49 1.35 14.42
C ILE A 278 -6.05 1.69 14.78
N LYS A 279 -5.59 1.30 15.98
CA LYS A 279 -4.23 1.57 16.45
C LYS A 279 -3.17 0.93 15.56
N ALA A 280 -3.38 -0.33 15.16
CA ALA A 280 -2.43 -1.06 14.34
C ALA A 280 -2.20 -0.42 12.96
N ILE A 281 -3.26 0.16 12.37
CA ILE A 281 -3.21 0.75 11.03
C ILE A 281 -3.07 2.29 11.02
N ALA A 282 -3.18 2.94 12.18
CA ALA A 282 -3.06 4.39 12.33
C ALA A 282 -1.74 4.94 11.79
N ARG A 283 -0.60 4.40 12.21
CA ARG A 283 0.72 4.87 11.72
C ARG A 283 0.86 4.69 10.20
N PRO A 284 0.58 3.50 9.62
CA PRO A 284 0.60 3.34 8.17
C PRO A 284 -0.33 4.28 7.39
N VAL A 285 -1.49 4.64 7.94
CA VAL A 285 -2.46 5.50 7.24
C VAL A 285 -2.17 6.99 7.44
N MET A 286 -1.80 7.42 8.64
CA MET A 286 -1.77 8.83 8.99
C MET A 286 -0.45 9.50 8.62
N THR A 287 0.69 8.82 8.77
CA THR A 287 2.03 9.45 8.70
C THR A 287 2.30 10.21 7.40
N HIS A 288 1.91 9.66 6.25
CA HIS A 288 2.14 10.31 4.96
C HIS A 288 1.12 11.38 4.59
N ARG A 289 0.10 11.56 5.43
CA ARG A 289 -0.95 12.58 5.31
C ARG A 289 -0.74 13.77 6.26
N LEU A 290 0.32 13.76 7.07
CA LEU A 290 0.69 14.87 7.92
C LEU A 290 1.73 15.74 7.20
N VAL A 291 1.43 17.04 7.10
CA VAL A 291 2.40 18.08 6.76
C VAL A 291 2.80 18.75 8.07
N LEU A 292 4.08 18.67 8.40
CA LEU A 292 4.60 19.22 9.65
C LEU A 292 4.97 20.68 9.50
N THR A 293 4.89 21.43 10.59
CA THR A 293 5.36 22.82 10.63
C THR A 293 6.89 22.88 10.51
N SER A 294 7.39 24.02 10.03
CA SER A 294 8.85 24.26 9.93
C SER A 294 9.53 24.11 11.28
N GLU A 295 8.89 24.57 12.37
CA GLU A 295 9.39 24.48 13.73
C GLU A 295 9.51 23.02 14.22
N ALA A 296 8.56 22.16 13.84
CA ALA A 296 8.62 20.74 14.15
C ALA A 296 9.79 20.06 13.43
N GLY A 297 10.04 20.43 12.17
CA GLY A 297 11.19 19.95 11.40
C GLY A 297 12.54 20.35 12.02
N ILE A 298 12.67 21.58 12.54
CA ILE A 298 13.89 22.05 13.24
C ILE A 298 14.16 21.27 14.52
N LYS A 299 13.11 20.74 15.17
CA LYS A 299 13.20 19.97 16.41
C LYS A 299 13.35 18.45 16.17
N ASP A 300 13.62 18.04 14.93
CA ASP A 300 13.71 16.63 14.51
C ASP A 300 12.45 15.81 14.88
N VAL A 301 11.29 16.46 14.95
CA VAL A 301 10.02 15.76 15.16
C VAL A 301 9.57 15.17 13.82
N ASN A 302 9.28 13.87 13.80
CA ASN A 302 8.72 13.19 12.64
C ASN A 302 7.22 12.86 12.83
N ALA A 303 6.56 12.53 11.72
CA ALA A 303 5.12 12.25 11.70
C ALA A 303 4.78 10.99 12.51
N GLU A 304 5.70 10.03 12.56
CA GLU A 304 5.58 8.79 13.31
C GLU A 304 5.43 9.04 14.81
N THR A 305 6.24 9.95 15.39
CA THR A 305 6.16 10.36 16.79
C THR A 305 4.83 11.06 17.08
N ILE A 306 4.40 11.97 16.19
CA ILE A 306 3.11 12.67 16.36
C ILE A 306 1.96 11.66 16.40
N VAL A 307 1.93 10.70 15.47
CA VAL A 307 0.88 9.67 15.46
C VAL A 307 0.92 8.82 16.72
N ALA A 308 2.11 8.48 17.25
CA ALA A 308 2.22 7.77 18.53
C ALA A 308 1.62 8.59 19.69
N ASP A 309 1.96 9.88 19.80
CA ASP A 309 1.40 10.76 20.82
C ASP A 309 -0.13 10.90 20.71
N LEU A 310 -0.66 10.93 19.49
CA LEU A 310 -2.11 10.96 19.25
C LEU A 310 -2.79 9.67 19.73
N LEU A 311 -2.17 8.51 19.50
CA LEU A 311 -2.70 7.22 19.94
C LEU A 311 -2.71 7.07 21.46
N ASP A 312 -1.75 7.71 22.14
CA ASP A 312 -1.64 7.72 23.61
C ASP A 312 -2.58 8.74 24.26
N SER A 313 -2.88 9.85 23.59
CA SER A 313 -3.65 10.97 24.15
C SER A 313 -5.16 10.92 23.85
N VAL A 314 -5.56 10.34 22.72
CA VAL A 314 -6.98 10.22 22.36
C VAL A 314 -7.60 9.04 23.11
N GLU A 315 -8.67 9.29 23.85
CA GLU A 315 -9.34 8.29 24.68
C GLU A 315 -9.86 7.11 23.85
N VAL A 316 -9.54 5.91 24.30
CA VAL A 316 -9.97 4.67 23.64
C VAL A 316 -11.37 4.29 24.15
N PRO A 317 -12.34 4.01 23.26
CA PRO A 317 -13.68 3.65 23.69
C PRO A 317 -13.67 2.39 24.56
N GLY A 318 -14.36 2.45 25.70
CA GLY A 318 -14.40 1.37 26.69
C GLY A 318 -13.26 1.36 27.72
N ALA A 319 -12.29 2.28 27.66
CA ALA A 319 -11.23 2.40 28.67
C ALA A 319 -11.70 3.07 29.98
N ALA A 320 -12.82 3.79 29.96
CA ALA A 320 -13.42 4.41 31.15
C ALA A 320 -14.39 3.46 31.87
N THR A 321 -13.87 2.47 32.60
CA THR A 321 -14.59 1.86 33.75
C THR A 321 -13.62 1.23 34.76
N THR A 322 -12.75 2.01 35.40
CA THR A 322 -12.28 1.77 36.78
C THR A 322 -11.54 3.00 37.28
N ALA A 323 -12.27 3.91 37.92
CA ALA A 323 -11.71 4.85 38.88
C ALA A 323 -12.82 5.10 39.91
N ASP A 324 -12.87 4.22 40.91
CA ASP A 324 -13.46 4.53 42.23
C ASP A 324 -12.49 5.41 43.02
#